data_AF-A0A4S4FXF9-F1
#
_entry.id   AF-A0A4S4FXF9-F1
#
_cell.length_a   1.000
_cell.length_b   1.000
_cell.length_c   1.000
_cell.angle_alpha   90.00
_cell.angle_beta   90.00
_cell.angle_gamma   90.00
#
_symmetry.space_group_name_H-M   'P 1'
#
loop_
_entity.id
_entity.type
_entity.pdbx_description
1 polymer ?
#
loop_
_entity_poly.entity_id
_entity_poly.type
_entity_poly.pdbx_seq_one_letter_code
_entity_poly.pdbx_strand_id
1 'polypeptide(L)'
;MIIPGKNPNTPASPIEAKTQDPFAHLREQDKDNKGSVPSLIPFEASGTVDLDKVDEVNKFGNHSARFKGTNNETGEPMEMWMNTKKDLVIYGNTLPDPIDPKQVTGKVWHAIVYGTVYTNPETNRKKFYFDCLVLDIEGGPLQQSIKPRDFSKNPLLEQ
;
A
#
# COMPACT_ATOMS: atom_id res chain seq x y z
N MET A 1 22.71 57.83 13.08
CA MET A 1 22.10 56.79 12.22
C MET A 1 21.81 55.60 13.13
N ILE A 2 20.55 55.44 13.54
CA ILE A 2 20.12 54.46 14.56
C ILE A 2 19.58 53.24 13.80
N ILE A 3 20.17 52.08 14.04
CA ILE A 3 19.69 50.79 13.51
C ILE A 3 18.51 50.36 14.41
N PRO A 4 17.28 50.19 13.89
CA PRO A 4 16.17 49.71 14.71
C PRO A 4 16.36 48.23 15.04
N GLY A 5 16.41 47.92 16.33
CA GLY A 5 16.51 46.56 16.85
C GLY A 5 15.28 45.73 16.53
N LYS A 6 15.50 44.46 16.15
CA LYS A 6 14.48 43.42 16.08
C LYS A 6 13.84 43.26 17.46
N ASN A 7 12.53 43.40 17.51
CA ASN A 7 11.70 43.13 18.67
C ASN A 7 11.70 41.61 18.98
N PRO A 8 12.12 41.14 20.17
CA PRO A 8 12.27 39.71 20.48
C PRO A 8 10.93 38.96 20.71
N ASN A 9 9.79 39.64 20.60
CA ASN A 9 8.47 39.06 20.90
C ASN A 9 7.62 38.74 19.67
N THR A 10 8.23 38.41 18.53
CA THR A 10 7.45 37.83 17.43
C THR A 10 7.33 36.33 17.70
N PRO A 11 6.14 35.79 18.03
CA PRO A 11 5.99 34.34 18.08
C PRO A 11 6.43 33.80 16.73
N ALA A 12 7.34 32.83 16.74
CA ALA A 12 7.69 32.11 15.53
C ALA A 12 6.37 31.63 14.91
N SER A 13 6.09 32.06 13.68
CA SER A 13 4.99 31.48 12.92
C SER A 13 5.13 29.97 13.03
N PRO A 14 4.06 29.23 13.37
CA PRO A 14 4.12 27.78 13.35
C PRO A 14 4.71 27.41 12.00
N ILE A 15 5.80 26.66 12.00
CA ILE A 15 6.22 25.96 10.80
C ILE A 15 5.01 25.10 10.49
N GLU A 16 4.19 25.52 9.52
CA GLU A 16 3.22 24.66 8.91
C GLU A 16 4.04 23.50 8.37
N ALA A 17 4.12 22.44 9.18
CA ALA A 17 4.40 21.12 8.67
C ALA A 17 3.32 20.92 7.62
N LYS A 18 3.67 21.18 6.35
CA LYS A 18 2.91 20.66 5.23
C LYS A 18 3.00 19.15 5.40
N THR A 19 2.09 18.59 6.18
CA THR A 19 1.62 17.21 6.08
C THR A 19 0.94 17.10 4.73
N GLN A 20 1.75 17.29 3.68
CA GLN A 20 1.39 16.96 2.32
C GLN A 20 1.43 15.45 2.34
N ASP A 21 0.26 14.85 2.56
CA ASP A 21 0.06 13.42 2.46
C ASP A 21 0.69 12.97 1.13
N PRO A 22 1.83 12.25 1.19
CA PRO A 22 2.62 11.98 0.00
C PRO A 22 1.85 11.06 -0.96
N PHE A 23 0.73 10.47 -0.54
CA PHE A 23 -0.10 9.56 -1.31
C PHE A 23 -1.42 10.21 -1.77
N ALA A 24 -1.62 11.52 -1.55
CA ALA A 24 -2.79 12.26 -2.06
C ALA A 24 -2.96 12.11 -3.58
N HIS A 25 -1.87 12.07 -4.34
CA HIS A 25 -1.88 11.91 -5.79
C HIS A 25 -2.41 10.54 -6.26
N LEU A 26 -2.24 9.48 -5.46
CA LEU A 26 -2.77 8.15 -5.79
C LEU A 26 -4.30 8.10 -5.69
N ARG A 27 -4.89 8.90 -4.79
CA ARG A 27 -6.35 8.99 -4.61
C ARG A 27 -7.06 9.81 -5.69
N GLU A 28 -6.33 10.62 -6.45
CA GLU A 28 -6.92 11.48 -7.49
C GLU A 28 -7.02 10.82 -8.87
N GLN A 29 -6.26 9.74 -9.12
CA GLN A 29 -6.19 9.07 -10.42
C GLN A 29 -7.49 8.37 -10.87
N ASP A 30 -8.44 8.14 -9.95
CA ASP A 30 -9.66 7.33 -10.21
C ASP A 30 -10.90 8.14 -10.66
N LYS A 31 -10.84 9.48 -10.68
CA LYS A 31 -12.03 10.31 -10.94
C LYS A 31 -12.49 10.38 -12.41
N ASP A 32 -11.68 9.93 -13.37
CA ASP A 32 -11.91 10.15 -14.80
C ASP A 32 -12.57 8.99 -15.57
N ASN A 33 -12.84 7.84 -14.94
CA ASN A 33 -13.45 6.69 -15.64
C ASN A 33 -14.98 6.65 -15.55
N LYS A 34 -15.67 7.30 -16.50
CA LYS A 34 -17.14 7.35 -16.65
C LYS A 34 -17.73 6.21 -17.50
N GLY A 35 -17.41 4.97 -17.17
CA GLY A 35 -18.20 3.80 -17.60
C GLY A 35 -18.87 3.18 -16.37
N SER A 36 -19.89 2.33 -16.54
CA SER A 36 -20.40 1.45 -15.48
C SER A 36 -19.33 0.42 -15.10
N VAL A 37 -18.25 0.89 -14.50
CA VAL A 37 -17.16 0.11 -13.94
C VAL A 37 -17.66 -0.38 -12.59
N PRO A 38 -17.61 -1.69 -12.30
CA PRO A 38 -17.88 -2.17 -10.96
C PRO A 38 -17.00 -1.39 -9.99
N SER A 39 -17.64 -0.75 -9.02
CA SER A 39 -17.03 0.25 -8.15
C SER A 39 -15.68 -0.23 -7.64
N LEU A 40 -14.60 0.36 -8.15
CA LEU A 40 -13.30 0.27 -7.51
C LEU A 40 -13.40 1.17 -6.27
N ILE A 41 -13.35 0.57 -5.10
CA ILE A 41 -13.43 1.30 -3.84
C ILE A 41 -12.02 1.33 -3.26
N PRO A 42 -11.39 2.51 -3.13
CA PRO A 42 -10.09 2.62 -2.48
C PRO A 42 -10.20 2.27 -1.00
N PHE A 43 -9.15 1.70 -0.43
CA PHE A 43 -9.02 1.40 0.98
C PHE A 43 -7.58 1.58 1.46
N GLU A 44 -7.45 1.92 2.73
CA GLU A 44 -6.21 1.83 3.50
C GLU A 44 -6.33 0.69 4.53
N ALA A 45 -5.30 -0.14 4.64
CA ALA A 45 -5.27 -1.21 5.63
C ALA A 45 -3.88 -1.34 6.27
N SER A 46 -3.86 -1.55 7.58
CA SER A 46 -2.63 -1.76 8.35
C SER A 46 -2.53 -3.22 8.80
N GLY A 47 -1.34 -3.80 8.72
CA GLY A 47 -1.13 -5.18 9.16
C GLY A 47 0.22 -5.74 8.78
N THR A 48 0.19 -6.98 8.29
CA THR A 48 1.36 -7.72 7.82
C THR A 48 1.16 -8.15 6.37
N VAL A 49 2.24 -8.11 5.60
CA VAL A 49 2.26 -8.55 4.21
C VAL A 49 3.36 -9.59 4.00
N ASP A 50 2.99 -10.73 3.42
CA ASP A 50 3.93 -11.77 2.97
C ASP A 50 4.27 -11.54 1.50
N LEU A 51 5.57 -11.35 1.24
CA LEU A 51 6.14 -11.00 -0.05
C LEU A 51 6.94 -12.15 -0.69
N ASP A 52 6.65 -13.41 -0.37
CA ASP A 52 7.35 -14.63 -0.83
C ASP A 52 8.03 -14.53 -2.22
N LYS A 53 7.27 -14.22 -3.28
CA LYS A 53 7.81 -13.94 -4.63
C LYS A 53 7.18 -12.70 -5.26
N VAL A 54 7.19 -11.60 -4.52
CA VAL A 54 6.61 -10.35 -5.04
C VAL A 54 7.41 -9.79 -6.22
N ASP A 55 8.69 -10.12 -6.37
CA ASP A 55 9.51 -9.74 -7.53
C ASP A 55 9.21 -10.54 -8.81
N GLU A 56 8.48 -11.65 -8.70
CA GLU A 56 8.04 -12.46 -9.83
C GLU A 56 6.62 -12.08 -10.29
N VAL A 57 6.43 -12.04 -11.61
CA VAL A 57 5.11 -11.90 -12.22
C VAL A 57 4.46 -13.28 -12.33
N ASN A 58 3.27 -13.44 -11.76
CA ASN A 58 2.52 -14.69 -11.84
C ASN A 58 2.01 -14.99 -13.27
N LYS A 59 1.48 -16.19 -13.51
CA LYS A 59 0.98 -16.60 -14.85
C LYS A 59 -0.17 -15.74 -15.41
N PHE A 60 -0.74 -14.84 -14.60
CA PHE A 60 -1.79 -13.90 -14.98
C PHE A 60 -1.25 -12.48 -15.23
N GLY A 61 0.08 -12.29 -15.22
CA GLY A 61 0.71 -11.01 -15.51
C GLY A 61 0.73 -10.01 -14.35
N ASN A 62 0.56 -10.47 -13.10
CA ASN A 62 0.50 -9.62 -11.91
C ASN A 62 1.53 -10.03 -10.85
N HIS A 63 1.91 -9.10 -9.99
CA HIS A 63 2.58 -9.41 -8.72
C HIS A 63 1.53 -9.74 -7.67
N SER A 64 1.87 -10.59 -6.70
CA SER A 64 0.92 -11.07 -5.67
C SER A 64 1.54 -11.01 -4.28
N ALA A 65 0.72 -10.64 -3.30
CA ALA A 65 1.10 -10.61 -1.89
C ALA A 65 -0.06 -11.09 -1.01
N ARG A 66 0.25 -11.73 0.11
CA ARG A 66 -0.78 -12.09 1.12
C ARG A 66 -0.80 -11.01 2.18
N PHE A 67 -1.97 -10.45 2.43
CA PHE A 67 -2.17 -9.48 3.49
C PHE A 67 -2.99 -10.08 4.62
N LYS A 68 -2.59 -9.74 5.85
CA LYS A 68 -3.34 -10.00 7.06
C LYS A 68 -3.28 -8.78 7.96
N GLY A 69 -4.42 -8.17 8.22
CA GLY A 69 -4.52 -6.91 8.95
C GLY A 69 -5.95 -6.46 9.15
N THR A 70 -6.12 -5.14 9.18
CA THR A 70 -7.41 -4.50 9.44
C THR A 70 -7.60 -3.36 8.45
N ASN A 71 -8.81 -3.20 7.92
CA ASN A 71 -9.18 -2.00 7.17
C ASN A 71 -9.20 -0.79 8.12
N ASN A 72 -8.49 0.27 7.78
CA ASN A 72 -8.34 1.43 8.67
C ASN A 72 -9.59 2.32 8.69
N GLU A 73 -10.45 2.25 7.67
CA GLU A 73 -11.71 3.00 7.62
C GLU A 73 -12.84 2.32 8.42
N THR A 74 -12.97 1.00 8.33
CA THR A 74 -14.08 0.23 8.90
C THR A 74 -13.72 -0.51 10.18
N GLY A 75 -12.43 -0.73 10.44
CA GLY A 75 -11.95 -1.57 11.54
C GLY A 75 -12.17 -3.07 11.29
N GLU A 76 -12.64 -3.48 10.11
CA GLU A 76 -12.90 -4.88 9.82
C GLU A 76 -11.60 -5.66 9.57
N PRO A 77 -11.47 -6.90 10.09
CA PRO A 77 -10.32 -7.74 9.81
C PRO A 77 -10.27 -8.14 8.33
N MET A 78 -9.07 -8.13 7.78
CA MET A 78 -8.77 -8.50 6.39
C MET A 78 -7.71 -9.60 6.38
N GLU A 79 -8.04 -10.74 5.80
CA GLU A 79 -7.06 -11.76 5.43
C GLU A 79 -7.33 -12.16 3.98
N MET A 80 -6.40 -11.82 3.08
CA MET A 80 -6.65 -11.91 1.65
C MET A 80 -5.38 -11.90 0.82
N TRP A 81 -5.51 -12.45 -0.38
CA TRP A 81 -4.55 -12.24 -1.44
C TRP A 81 -4.87 -10.97 -2.21
N MET A 82 -3.84 -10.20 -2.49
CA MET A 82 -3.92 -8.97 -3.26
C MET A 82 -2.98 -9.07 -4.46
N ASN A 83 -3.38 -8.43 -5.56
CA ASN A 83 -2.55 -8.33 -6.76
C ASN A 83 -2.25 -6.89 -7.11
N THR A 84 -1.14 -6.64 -7.77
CA THR A 84 -0.92 -5.37 -8.46
C THR A 84 -0.57 -5.60 -9.92
N LYS A 85 -1.00 -4.66 -10.78
CA LYS A 85 -0.58 -4.63 -12.17
C LYS A 85 0.90 -4.21 -12.23
N LYS A 86 1.52 -4.31 -13.42
CA LYS A 86 2.99 -4.28 -13.64
C LYS A 86 3.81 -3.23 -12.88
N ASP A 87 3.23 -2.10 -12.48
CA ASP A 87 3.92 -1.03 -11.75
C ASP A 87 3.88 -1.34 -10.25
N LEU A 88 4.66 -2.34 -9.82
CA LEU A 88 4.82 -2.68 -8.41
C LEU A 88 5.50 -1.52 -7.67
N VAL A 89 4.75 -0.86 -6.79
CA VAL A 89 5.26 0.24 -5.95
C VAL A 89 5.35 -0.21 -4.50
N ILE A 90 6.58 -0.25 -3.98
CA ILE A 90 6.88 -0.57 -2.58
C ILE A 90 7.77 0.53 -2.02
N TYR A 91 7.41 1.11 -0.87
CA TYR A 91 8.22 2.07 -0.14
C TYR A 91 8.66 1.50 1.21
N GLY A 92 9.80 1.96 1.71
CA GLY A 92 10.05 1.94 3.15
C GLY A 92 9.38 3.14 3.80
N ASN A 93 8.78 2.98 4.97
CA ASN A 93 8.05 4.05 5.67
C ASN A 93 8.90 5.31 5.93
N THR A 94 10.22 5.17 6.03
CA THR A 94 11.17 6.27 6.23
C THR A 94 12.00 6.60 5.00
N LEU A 95 11.74 5.95 3.86
CA LEU A 95 12.48 6.15 2.61
C LEU A 95 11.70 7.06 1.63
N PRO A 96 12.39 8.01 0.97
CA PRO A 96 11.76 8.87 -0.02
C PRO A 96 11.52 8.19 -1.36
N ASP A 97 12.26 7.11 -1.66
CA ASP A 97 12.23 6.41 -2.94
C ASP A 97 11.69 4.98 -2.79
N PRO A 98 11.10 4.41 -3.86
CA PRO A 98 10.68 3.01 -3.86
C PRO A 98 11.85 2.06 -3.63
N ILE A 99 11.59 0.96 -2.93
CA ILE A 99 12.56 -0.11 -2.70
C ILE A 99 12.49 -1.17 -3.80
N ASP A 100 13.65 -1.74 -4.15
CA ASP A 100 13.70 -2.88 -5.07
C ASP A 100 12.95 -4.07 -4.45
N PRO A 101 11.93 -4.63 -5.13
CA PRO A 101 11.18 -5.80 -4.67
C PRO A 101 12.04 -6.97 -4.24
N LYS A 102 13.22 -7.17 -4.85
CA LYS A 102 14.15 -8.26 -4.49
C LYS A 102 14.67 -8.15 -3.06
N GLN A 103 14.72 -6.95 -2.48
CA GLN A 103 15.21 -6.74 -1.11
C GLN A 103 14.21 -7.26 -0.06
N VAL A 104 12.94 -7.28 -0.41
CA VAL A 104 11.83 -7.59 0.50
C VAL A 104 11.16 -8.93 0.21
N THR A 105 11.44 -9.49 -0.96
CA THR A 105 11.01 -10.82 -1.40
C THR A 105 11.40 -11.91 -0.39
N GLY A 106 10.52 -12.90 -0.20
CA GLY A 106 10.75 -14.02 0.71
C GLY A 106 10.52 -13.72 2.20
N LYS A 107 9.98 -12.54 2.53
CA LYS A 107 9.87 -12.04 3.90
C LYS A 107 8.45 -11.56 4.21
N VAL A 108 8.12 -11.57 5.50
CA VAL A 108 6.91 -10.95 6.04
C VAL A 108 7.26 -9.63 6.71
N TRP A 109 6.51 -8.56 6.40
CA TRP A 109 6.74 -7.21 6.91
C TRP A 109 5.50 -6.64 7.57
N HIS A 110 5.69 -5.76 8.56
CA HIS A 110 4.65 -4.80 8.91
C HIS A 110 4.45 -3.84 7.75
N ALA A 111 3.19 -3.59 7.38
CA ALA A 111 2.88 -2.77 6.23
C ALA A 111 1.58 -1.98 6.39
N ILE A 112 1.56 -0.81 5.75
CA ILE A 112 0.35 -0.11 5.33
C ILE A 112 0.15 -0.43 3.85
N VAL A 113 -1.08 -0.82 3.50
CA VAL A 113 -1.51 -1.11 2.14
C VAL A 113 -2.45 -0.01 1.71
N TYR A 114 -2.15 0.59 0.57
CA TYR A 114 -3.09 1.40 -0.18
C TYR A 114 -3.56 0.56 -1.36
N GLY A 115 -4.87 0.39 -1.49
CA GLY A 115 -5.40 -0.51 -2.50
C GLY A 115 -6.80 -0.16 -2.95
N THR A 116 -7.28 -0.96 -3.90
CA THR A 116 -8.64 -0.88 -4.43
C THR A 116 -9.32 -2.24 -4.35
N VAL A 117 -10.58 -2.26 -3.94
CA VAL A 117 -11.41 -3.46 -4.01
C VAL A 117 -12.38 -3.36 -5.17
N TYR A 118 -12.37 -4.39 -6.01
CA TYR A 118 -13.38 -4.62 -7.03
C TYR A 118 -14.41 -5.61 -6.51
N THR A 119 -15.69 -5.25 -6.53
CA THR A 119 -16.79 -6.17 -6.21
C THR A 119 -17.54 -6.53 -7.48
N ASN A 120 -17.60 -7.82 -7.83
CA ASN A 120 -18.41 -8.28 -8.95
C ASN A 120 -19.90 -8.15 -8.58
N PRO A 121 -20.71 -7.39 -9.33
CA PRO A 121 -22.10 -7.10 -8.96
C PRO A 121 -23.04 -8.31 -9.10
N GLU A 122 -22.69 -9.30 -9.94
CA GLU A 122 -23.52 -10.48 -10.18
C GLU A 122 -23.28 -11.59 -9.14
N THR A 123 -22.06 -11.67 -8.60
CA THR A 123 -21.63 -12.76 -7.72
C THR A 123 -21.25 -12.30 -6.31
N ASN A 124 -21.20 -10.97 -6.07
CA ASN A 124 -20.66 -10.34 -4.87
C ASN A 124 -19.22 -10.76 -4.51
N ARG A 125 -18.49 -11.37 -5.44
CA ARG A 125 -17.09 -11.76 -5.23
C ARG A 125 -16.19 -10.54 -5.27
N LYS A 126 -15.35 -10.40 -4.24
CA LYS A 126 -14.37 -9.31 -4.12
C LYS A 126 -13.02 -9.74 -4.71
N LYS A 127 -12.36 -8.82 -5.38
CA LYS A 127 -10.96 -8.92 -5.82
C LYS A 127 -10.21 -7.71 -5.25
N PHE A 128 -9.10 -7.97 -4.57
CA PHE A 128 -8.32 -6.94 -3.93
C PHE A 128 -7.07 -6.64 -4.74
N TYR A 129 -6.83 -5.37 -4.96
CA TYR A 129 -5.63 -4.87 -5.58
C TYR A 129 -4.89 -3.98 -4.59
N PHE A 130 -3.57 -4.02 -4.62
CA PHE A 130 -2.76 -3.03 -3.92
C PHE A 130 -2.12 -2.12 -4.95
N ASP A 131 -2.26 -0.82 -4.74
CA ASP A 131 -1.66 0.21 -5.59
C ASP A 131 -0.28 0.58 -5.05
N CYS A 132 -0.10 0.47 -3.72
CA CYS A 132 1.16 0.75 -3.05
C CYS A 132 1.28 -0.05 -1.74
N LEU A 133 2.49 -0.50 -1.43
CA LEU A 133 2.85 -1.08 -0.14
C LEU A 133 3.87 -0.17 0.57
N VAL A 134 3.61 0.20 1.82
CA VAL A 134 4.56 0.93 2.67
C VAL A 134 5.00 0.01 3.79
N LEU A 135 6.27 -0.38 3.79
CA LEU A 135 6.82 -1.35 4.73
C LEU A 135 7.55 -0.66 5.89
N ASP A 136 7.38 -1.17 7.11
CA ASP A 136 8.25 -0.81 8.23
C ASP A 136 9.60 -1.53 8.10
N ILE A 137 10.53 -0.87 7.41
CA ILE A 137 11.86 -1.42 7.17
C ILE A 137 12.79 -1.34 8.39
N GLU A 138 12.51 -0.43 9.33
CA GLU A 138 13.33 -0.21 10.52
C GLU A 138 13.07 -1.28 11.57
N GLY A 139 11.80 -1.68 11.72
CA GLY A 139 11.42 -2.85 12.54
C GLY A 139 11.93 -4.18 11.99
N GLY A 140 12.34 -4.21 10.71
CA GLY A 140 12.82 -5.42 10.05
C GLY A 140 11.70 -6.43 9.73
N PRO A 141 12.04 -7.56 9.08
CA PRO A 141 11.06 -8.59 8.77
C PRO A 141 10.64 -9.35 10.03
N LEU A 142 9.35 -9.65 10.14
CA LEU A 142 8.76 -10.31 11.31
C LEU A 142 9.06 -11.80 11.35
N GLN A 143 9.00 -12.47 10.20
CA GLN A 143 9.32 -13.88 9.97
C GLN A 143 9.79 -14.07 8.52
N GLN A 144 10.72 -15.01 8.27
CA GLN A 144 11.01 -15.46 6.90
C GLN A 144 9.82 -16.28 6.39
N SER A 145 9.40 -16.05 5.14
CA SER A 145 8.20 -16.66 4.56
C SER A 145 8.21 -18.18 4.72
N ILE A 146 7.11 -18.76 5.20
CA ILE A 146 7.13 -20.13 5.75
C ILE A 146 6.97 -21.21 4.66
N LYS A 147 6.42 -20.92 3.46
CA LYS A 147 6.39 -21.89 2.35
C LYS A 147 6.31 -21.20 0.98
N PRO A 148 7.05 -21.68 -0.03
CA PRO A 148 6.90 -21.22 -1.40
C PRO A 148 5.45 -21.42 -1.88
N ARG A 149 4.83 -20.38 -2.41
CA ARG A 149 3.51 -20.53 -3.04
C ARG A 149 3.60 -21.25 -4.39
N ASP A 150 2.54 -21.99 -4.72
CA ASP A 150 2.27 -22.45 -6.08
C ASP A 150 1.71 -21.31 -6.94
N PHE A 151 2.57 -20.67 -7.74
CA PHE A 151 2.21 -19.58 -8.66
C PHE A 151 1.37 -20.03 -9.86
N SER A 152 1.05 -21.32 -9.96
CA SER A 152 0.12 -21.85 -10.95
C SER A 152 -1.35 -21.69 -10.53
N LYS A 153 -1.67 -21.20 -9.33
CA LYS A 153 -3.06 -21.00 -8.88
C LYS A 153 -3.46 -19.53 -8.91
N ASN A 154 -4.75 -19.25 -9.12
CA ASN A 154 -5.24 -17.87 -9.16
C ASN A 154 -5.32 -17.30 -7.74
N PRO A 155 -4.52 -16.28 -7.42
CA PRO A 155 -4.46 -15.75 -6.07
C PRO A 155 -5.77 -15.13 -5.60
N LEU A 156 -6.60 -14.64 -6.52
CA LEU A 156 -7.89 -14.02 -6.21
C LEU A 156 -9.01 -15.06 -5.97
N LEU A 157 -8.71 -16.35 -6.10
CA LEU A 157 -9.68 -17.44 -5.93
C LEU A 157 -9.34 -18.36 -4.76
N GLU A 158 -8.21 -18.15 -4.09
CA GLU A 158 -7.84 -18.89 -2.88
C GLU A 158 -8.41 -18.14 -1.67
N GLN A 159 -9.35 -18.78 -0.97
CA GLN A 159 -9.87 -18.35 0.33
C GLN A 159 -8.93 -18.83 1.45
#